data_AF-A0A6C0ARL5-F1
#
_entry.id   AF-A0A6C0ARL5-F1
#
_cell.length_a   1.000
_cell.length_b   1.000
_cell.length_c   1.000
_cell.angle_alpha   90.00
_cell.angle_beta   90.00
_cell.angle_gamma   90.00
#
_symmetry.space_group_name_H-M   'P 1'
#
loop_
_entity.id
_entity.type
_entity.pdbx_description
1 polymer ?
#
loop_
_entity_poly.entity_id
_entity_poly.type
_entity_poly.pdbx_seq_one_letter_code
_entity_poly.pdbx_strand_id
1 'polypeptide(L)'
;MYSIFETNQICNYTINPSIHYINPKIKHKVYATKTMLYSIYNYDKGFICFDDTESSKYRSVICSYPDKEILCFSPTKSVSYTNFNGNENGGYQEKPSTTVTDIVEGIMVNLFFDSRIDSWEIATKSAIGGKYGQMYNDRKATIYDMFIQALAGNIEQSLNENPIISMLPKWCSYSFVMNITQEPHLTLVAVYNIQKKNVLLVPSTIYKKWRVFEDIDGLVSFPKEYDKIDLKQTEVGFMVQDYESGQRAKILLPEYLTAKRMNKIKPATQYQYLCLRRVNKVYGYLTYFPKQRTDFFLIEEQYDNYVNKVHHYYMEHFVKKKLVWQDIPVKYRDPVYKIHHEIYIKGLSQKNPVVITKSVVKDFFIKKDPNEMAYRLSK
;
A
#
# COMPACT_ATOMS: atom_id res chain seq x y z
N MET A 1 -16.19 -4.05 33.54
CA MET A 1 -15.73 -4.23 32.14
C MET A 1 -16.82 -3.90 31.11
N TYR A 2 -18.11 -4.15 31.40
CA TYR A 2 -19.24 -3.59 30.62
C TYR A 2 -19.20 -2.04 30.55
N SER A 3 -18.76 -1.37 31.61
CA SER A 3 -18.76 0.11 31.66
C SER A 3 -17.70 0.84 30.80
N ILE A 4 -16.72 0.13 30.21
CA ILE A 4 -15.70 0.79 29.34
C ILE A 4 -16.24 1.00 27.91
N PHE A 5 -17.24 0.21 27.51
CA PHE A 5 -17.87 0.28 26.20
C PHE A 5 -19.22 1.02 26.20
N GLU A 6 -19.74 1.38 27.37
CA GLU A 6 -21.00 2.12 27.53
C GLU A 6 -20.84 3.63 27.36
N THR A 7 -19.63 4.18 27.52
CA THR A 7 -19.37 5.62 27.55
C THR A 7 -18.89 6.22 26.23
N ASN A 8 -18.43 5.41 25.29
CA ASN A 8 -18.00 5.87 23.96
C ASN A 8 -18.93 5.25 22.92
N GLN A 9 -19.55 6.08 22.07
CA GLN A 9 -20.20 5.59 20.86
C GLN A 9 -19.13 4.95 19.97
N ILE A 10 -18.97 3.63 20.08
CA ILE A 10 -18.03 2.86 19.28
C ILE A 10 -18.78 2.00 18.27
N CYS A 11 -18.20 1.88 17.08
CA CYS A 11 -18.79 1.16 15.98
C CYS A 11 -18.96 -0.32 16.32
N ASN A 12 -20.17 -0.82 16.09
CA ASN A 12 -20.53 -2.22 16.18
C ASN A 12 -20.90 -2.74 14.78
N TYR A 13 -20.05 -3.58 14.20
CA TYR A 13 -20.34 -4.24 12.94
C TYR A 13 -21.17 -5.50 13.18
N THR A 14 -22.39 -5.52 12.63
CA THR A 14 -23.14 -6.75 12.47
C THR A 14 -22.69 -7.47 11.21
N ILE A 15 -22.18 -8.69 11.36
CA ILE A 15 -21.70 -9.51 10.26
C ILE A 15 -22.69 -10.65 10.01
N ASN A 16 -23.02 -10.88 8.74
CA ASN A 16 -23.85 -11.97 8.27
C ASN A 16 -22.97 -13.04 7.59
N PRO A 17 -22.66 -14.17 8.25
CA PRO A 17 -21.88 -15.25 7.66
C PRO A 17 -22.55 -15.96 6.48
N SER A 18 -23.81 -15.63 6.18
CA SER A 18 -24.53 -16.12 4.99
C SER A 18 -24.64 -15.06 3.89
N ILE A 19 -23.94 -13.91 4.02
CA ILE A 19 -24.03 -12.78 3.07
C ILE A 19 -23.75 -13.19 1.62
N HIS A 20 -22.88 -14.17 1.39
CA HIS A 20 -22.47 -14.61 0.05
C HIS A 20 -23.59 -15.27 -0.76
N TYR A 21 -24.63 -15.82 -0.10
CA TYR A 21 -25.81 -16.34 -0.79
C TYR A 21 -26.68 -15.25 -1.39
N ILE A 22 -26.59 -14.03 -0.85
CA ILE A 22 -27.46 -12.90 -1.20
C ILE A 22 -26.71 -11.74 -1.86
N ASN A 23 -25.38 -11.68 -1.69
CA ASN A 23 -24.54 -10.64 -2.26
C ASN A 23 -23.40 -11.26 -3.09
N PRO A 24 -23.50 -11.24 -4.43
CA PRO A 24 -22.51 -11.84 -5.32
C PRO A 24 -21.16 -11.10 -5.28
N LYS A 25 -21.11 -9.90 -4.69
CA LYS A 25 -19.86 -9.16 -4.49
C LYS A 25 -19.01 -9.77 -3.37
N ILE A 26 -19.55 -10.67 -2.56
CA ILE A 26 -18.81 -11.35 -1.49
C ILE A 26 -18.47 -12.77 -1.93
N LYS A 27 -17.18 -13.03 -2.09
CA LYS A 27 -16.64 -14.37 -2.31
C LYS A 27 -16.54 -15.10 -0.99
N HIS A 28 -16.94 -16.36 -1.01
CA HIS A 28 -16.75 -17.31 0.08
C HIS A 28 -15.78 -18.40 -0.36
N LYS A 29 -14.90 -18.79 0.55
CA LYS A 29 -14.02 -19.95 0.39
C LYS A 29 -13.96 -20.72 1.69
N VAL A 30 -14.15 -22.02 1.62
CA VAL A 30 -13.77 -22.93 2.71
C VAL A 30 -12.26 -23.16 2.63
N TYR A 31 -11.58 -22.95 3.76
CA TYR A 31 -10.13 -23.09 3.87
C TYR A 31 -9.82 -24.16 4.92
N ALA A 32 -9.04 -25.16 4.53
CA ALA A 32 -8.59 -26.23 5.41
C ALA A 32 -7.21 -25.90 5.98
N THR A 33 -7.08 -25.94 7.31
CA THR A 33 -5.78 -26.06 7.98
C THR A 33 -5.53 -27.54 8.33
N LYS A 34 -4.42 -27.83 9.00
CA LYS A 34 -4.13 -29.19 9.49
C LYS A 34 -5.13 -29.65 10.56
N THR A 35 -5.74 -28.72 11.28
CA THR A 35 -6.54 -28.98 12.47
C THR A 35 -8.02 -28.73 12.25
N MET A 36 -8.38 -27.71 11.46
CA MET A 36 -9.76 -27.22 11.35
C MET A 36 -10.10 -26.72 9.95
N LEU A 37 -11.41 -26.64 9.69
CA LEU A 37 -11.97 -25.93 8.54
C LEU A 37 -12.47 -24.56 8.97
N TYR A 38 -12.33 -23.60 8.04
CA TYR A 38 -12.74 -22.22 8.22
C TYR A 38 -13.48 -21.71 6.99
N SER A 39 -14.33 -20.72 7.18
CA SER A 39 -14.91 -19.93 6.09
C SER A 39 -14.22 -18.57 6.01
N ILE A 40 -13.71 -18.20 4.84
CA ILE A 40 -13.15 -16.87 4.57
C ILE A 40 -14.12 -16.11 3.66
N TYR A 41 -14.46 -14.89 4.06
CA TYR A 41 -15.28 -13.97 3.26
C TYR A 41 -14.46 -12.78 2.80
N ASN A 42 -14.46 -12.56 1.47
CA ASN A 42 -13.75 -11.47 0.81
C ASN A 42 -14.65 -10.76 -0.19
N TYR A 43 -14.74 -9.44 -0.13
CA TYR A 43 -15.33 -8.67 -1.21
C TYR A 43 -14.49 -8.81 -2.48
N ASP A 44 -15.17 -8.78 -3.62
CA ASP A 44 -14.56 -8.68 -4.92
C ASP A 44 -14.15 -7.23 -5.19
N LYS A 45 -12.83 -7.02 -5.34
CA LYS A 45 -12.25 -5.70 -5.65
C LYS A 45 -12.77 -5.13 -6.98
N GLY A 46 -13.16 -5.98 -7.94
CA GLY A 46 -13.67 -5.55 -9.24
C GLY A 46 -15.11 -5.04 -9.21
N PHE A 47 -15.90 -5.40 -8.19
CA PHE A 47 -17.34 -5.08 -8.12
C PHE A 47 -17.70 -4.10 -7.01
N ILE A 48 -16.83 -3.90 -6.02
CA ILE A 48 -17.11 -3.03 -4.88
C ILE A 48 -16.78 -1.57 -5.20
N CYS A 49 -17.82 -0.74 -5.32
CA CYS A 49 -17.69 0.72 -5.45
C CYS A 49 -17.27 1.37 -4.11
N PHE A 50 -17.01 2.67 -4.12
CA PHE A 50 -16.49 3.39 -2.94
C PHE A 50 -17.53 3.51 -1.81
N ASP A 51 -18.83 3.47 -2.15
CA ASP A 51 -19.94 3.73 -1.23
C ASP A 51 -20.63 2.46 -0.71
N ASP A 52 -20.16 1.28 -1.12
CA ASP A 52 -20.71 -0.01 -0.68
C ASP A 52 -20.17 -0.37 0.70
N THR A 53 -20.68 0.31 1.72
CA THR A 53 -20.29 0.17 3.13
C THR A 53 -20.59 -1.22 3.67
N GLU A 54 -21.68 -1.88 3.24
CA GLU A 54 -22.03 -3.23 3.67
C GLU A 54 -21.03 -4.27 3.17
N SER A 55 -20.72 -4.27 1.87
CA SER A 55 -19.75 -5.22 1.32
C SER A 55 -18.33 -4.91 1.79
N SER A 56 -18.04 -3.65 2.13
CA SER A 56 -16.70 -3.19 2.55
C SER A 56 -16.19 -3.88 3.82
N LYS A 57 -17.11 -4.35 4.68
CA LYS A 57 -16.84 -5.06 5.93
C LYS A 57 -16.16 -6.40 5.69
N TYR A 58 -16.49 -7.06 4.59
CA TYR A 58 -16.00 -8.40 4.26
C TYR A 58 -14.64 -8.36 3.58
N ARG A 59 -13.65 -7.66 4.15
CA ARG A 59 -12.30 -7.60 3.55
C ARG A 59 -11.54 -8.92 3.75
N SER A 60 -11.58 -9.45 4.97
CA SER A 60 -10.95 -10.69 5.41
C SER A 60 -11.63 -11.16 6.70
N VAL A 61 -12.90 -11.56 6.58
CA VAL A 61 -13.66 -12.08 7.73
C VAL A 61 -13.49 -13.59 7.77
N ILE A 62 -13.13 -14.11 8.94
CA ILE A 62 -12.95 -15.55 9.15
C ILE A 62 -14.00 -16.02 10.13
N CYS A 63 -14.71 -17.06 9.74
CA CYS A 63 -15.65 -17.76 10.59
C CYS A 63 -15.25 -19.22 10.80
N SER A 64 -15.67 -19.80 11.91
CA SER A 64 -15.67 -21.24 12.11
C SER A 64 -16.49 -21.92 11.00
N TYR A 65 -16.11 -23.15 10.65
CA TYR A 65 -16.89 -24.00 9.76
C TYR A 65 -17.15 -25.33 10.48
N PRO A 66 -18.38 -25.87 10.43
CA PRO A 66 -19.55 -25.35 9.71
C PRO A 66 -20.39 -24.31 10.49
N ASP A 67 -20.05 -24.02 11.75
CA ASP A 67 -20.91 -23.28 12.70
C ASP A 67 -21.07 -21.78 12.40
N LYS A 68 -20.18 -21.21 11.58
CA LYS A 68 -20.21 -19.81 11.11
C LYS A 68 -20.09 -18.76 12.22
N GLU A 69 -19.48 -19.09 13.36
CA GLU A 69 -19.14 -18.10 14.38
C GLU A 69 -17.97 -17.24 13.90
N ILE A 70 -17.99 -15.94 14.17
CA ILE A 70 -16.89 -15.05 13.79
C ILE A 70 -15.70 -15.35 14.69
N LEU A 71 -14.53 -15.52 14.08
CA LEU A 71 -13.26 -15.71 14.79
C LEU A 71 -12.32 -14.53 14.55
N CYS A 72 -12.33 -13.98 13.34
CA CYS A 72 -11.43 -12.89 12.97
C CYS A 72 -12.15 -11.83 12.13
N PHE A 73 -11.90 -10.58 12.47
CA PHE A 73 -12.27 -9.43 11.66
C PHE A 73 -11.03 -8.63 11.29
N SER A 74 -11.10 -7.96 10.14
CA SER A 74 -10.02 -7.11 9.63
C SER A 74 -10.59 -5.75 9.27
N PRO A 75 -9.77 -4.69 9.22
CA PRO A 75 -10.27 -3.39 8.84
C PRO A 75 -10.98 -3.37 7.50
N THR A 76 -12.09 -2.65 7.48
CA THR A 76 -12.96 -2.44 6.32
C THR A 76 -12.21 -1.78 5.17
N LYS A 77 -12.77 -1.85 3.96
CA LYS A 77 -12.22 -1.09 2.82
C LYS A 77 -12.30 0.41 3.14
N SER A 78 -11.20 1.13 2.92
CA SER A 78 -11.22 2.58 3.03
C SER A 78 -12.15 3.21 2.01
N VAL A 79 -12.96 4.18 2.45
CA VAL A 79 -13.73 5.07 1.58
C VAL A 79 -12.83 6.18 1.03
N SER A 80 -13.30 6.93 0.03
CA SER A 80 -12.62 8.15 -0.39
C SER A 80 -12.68 9.19 0.74
N TYR A 81 -11.66 10.04 0.81
CA TYR A 81 -11.62 11.09 1.83
C TYR A 81 -12.77 12.11 1.67
N THR A 82 -13.18 12.40 0.43
CA THR A 82 -14.35 13.23 0.13
C THR A 82 -15.61 12.67 0.78
N ASN A 83 -15.83 11.36 0.67
CA ASN A 83 -17.05 10.70 1.17
C ASN A 83 -16.98 10.54 2.70
N PHE A 84 -15.79 10.32 3.25
CA PHE A 84 -15.56 10.27 4.69
C PHE A 84 -15.89 11.59 5.39
N ASN A 85 -15.46 12.71 4.80
CA ASN A 85 -15.61 14.03 5.39
C ASN A 85 -16.98 14.66 5.10
N GLY A 86 -17.75 14.11 4.15
CA GLY A 86 -19.10 14.57 3.81
C GLY A 86 -19.16 15.98 3.23
N ASN A 87 -18.03 16.53 2.77
CA ASN A 87 -17.92 17.91 2.33
C ASN A 87 -17.16 17.98 1.00
N GLU A 88 -17.82 18.47 -0.05
CA GLU A 88 -17.29 18.54 -1.42
C GLU A 88 -16.06 19.46 -1.52
N ASN A 89 -15.88 20.37 -0.56
CA ASN A 89 -14.79 21.34 -0.52
C ASN A 89 -13.50 20.83 0.17
N GLY A 90 -13.45 19.55 0.58
CA GLY A 90 -12.19 18.85 0.92
C GLY A 90 -11.43 19.26 2.20
N GLY A 91 -11.91 20.26 2.96
CA GLY A 91 -11.27 20.67 4.22
C GLY A 91 -11.60 19.72 5.38
N TYR A 92 -10.58 19.19 6.07
CA TYR A 92 -10.77 18.33 7.25
C TYR A 92 -11.64 19.01 8.31
N GLN A 93 -12.70 18.34 8.75
CA GLN A 93 -13.41 18.70 9.97
C GLN A 93 -13.03 17.70 11.05
N GLU A 94 -12.39 18.20 12.11
CA GLU A 94 -12.00 17.40 13.25
C GLU A 94 -13.26 16.90 13.97
N LYS A 95 -13.41 15.57 14.03
CA LYS A 95 -14.46 14.91 14.80
C LYS A 95 -13.82 14.31 16.05
N PRO A 96 -14.41 14.48 17.25
CA PRO A 96 -13.87 13.90 18.48
C PRO A 96 -13.69 12.37 18.43
N SER A 97 -14.51 11.69 17.64
CA SER A 97 -14.48 10.24 17.41
C SER A 97 -13.37 9.77 16.46
N THR A 98 -12.58 10.68 15.89
CA THR A 98 -11.63 10.37 14.81
C THR A 98 -10.18 10.38 15.30
N THR A 99 -9.39 9.45 14.77
CA THR A 99 -7.93 9.44 14.92
C THR A 99 -7.23 9.55 13.58
N VAL A 100 -6.13 10.30 13.56
CA VAL A 100 -5.25 10.46 12.39
C VAL A 100 -3.93 9.77 12.69
N THR A 101 -3.52 8.89 11.78
CA THR A 101 -2.30 8.09 11.92
C THR A 101 -1.48 8.03 10.64
N ASP A 102 -0.22 7.63 10.74
CA ASP A 102 0.57 7.24 9.56
C ASP A 102 -0.07 6.05 8.82
N ILE A 103 0.01 6.07 7.48
CA ILE A 103 -0.27 4.88 6.68
C ILE A 103 0.92 3.92 6.79
N VAL A 104 0.74 2.82 7.51
CA VAL A 104 1.74 1.75 7.59
C VAL A 104 1.72 0.90 6.31
N GLU A 105 2.88 0.75 5.68
CA GLU A 105 3.07 -0.13 4.52
C GLU A 105 3.53 -1.52 4.92
N GLY A 106 2.96 -2.55 4.28
CA GLY A 106 3.35 -3.92 4.52
C GLY A 106 2.25 -4.93 4.21
N ILE A 107 2.50 -6.16 4.66
CA ILE A 107 1.58 -7.29 4.53
C ILE A 107 0.65 -7.27 5.74
N MET A 108 -0.66 -7.21 5.51
CA MET A 108 -1.62 -7.31 6.62
C MET A 108 -1.75 -8.77 7.08
N VAL A 109 -1.48 -8.98 8.36
CA VAL A 109 -1.62 -10.27 9.05
C VAL A 109 -2.61 -10.09 10.19
N ASN A 110 -3.65 -10.90 10.22
CA ASN A 110 -4.61 -10.92 11.32
C ASN A 110 -4.30 -12.11 12.23
N LEU A 111 -4.34 -11.88 13.54
CA LEU A 111 -4.19 -12.89 14.57
C LEU A 111 -5.54 -13.07 15.27
N PHE A 112 -5.95 -14.32 15.48
CA PHE A 112 -7.19 -14.64 16.17
C PHE A 112 -7.04 -15.94 16.96
N PHE A 113 -7.88 -16.10 17.97
CA PHE A 113 -7.91 -17.28 18.80
C PHE A 113 -9.10 -18.17 18.43
N ASP A 114 -8.87 -19.47 18.31
CA ASP A 114 -9.91 -20.47 18.04
C ASP A 114 -10.07 -21.39 19.25
N SER A 115 -11.17 -21.19 19.99
CA SER A 115 -11.48 -21.97 21.20
C SER A 115 -11.72 -23.46 20.93
N ARG A 116 -12.03 -23.85 19.69
CA ARG A 116 -12.25 -25.26 19.32
C ARG A 116 -10.97 -26.08 19.36
N ILE A 117 -9.82 -25.42 19.22
CA ILE A 117 -8.49 -26.04 19.26
C ILE A 117 -7.56 -25.43 20.32
N ASP A 118 -8.10 -24.55 21.18
CA ASP A 118 -7.38 -23.76 22.18
C ASP A 118 -6.07 -23.15 21.65
N SER A 119 -6.10 -22.63 20.41
CA SER A 119 -4.91 -22.16 19.71
C SER A 119 -5.14 -20.83 19.00
N TRP A 120 -4.10 -20.01 18.99
CA TRP A 120 -3.93 -18.87 18.12
C TRP A 120 -3.60 -19.31 16.70
N GLU A 121 -4.15 -18.57 15.75
CA GLU A 121 -3.93 -18.73 14.32
C GLU A 121 -3.68 -17.36 13.68
N ILE A 122 -2.90 -17.35 12.60
CA ILE A 122 -2.70 -16.15 11.79
C ILE A 122 -3.33 -16.32 10.40
N ALA A 123 -3.75 -15.21 9.81
CA ALA A 123 -4.29 -15.21 8.47
C ALA A 123 -3.93 -13.93 7.71
N THR A 124 -3.68 -14.07 6.42
CA THR A 124 -3.74 -12.92 5.49
C THR A 124 -5.13 -12.88 4.85
N LYS A 125 -5.31 -11.99 3.87
CA LYS A 125 -6.61 -11.74 3.23
C LYS A 125 -7.37 -13.03 2.81
N SER A 126 -6.67 -14.04 2.31
CA SER A 126 -7.30 -15.19 1.64
C SER A 126 -6.74 -16.56 2.06
N ALA A 127 -5.94 -16.60 3.14
CA ALA A 127 -5.27 -17.81 3.58
C ALA A 127 -4.95 -17.79 5.08
N ILE A 128 -5.13 -18.94 5.73
CA ILE A 128 -4.93 -19.16 7.17
C ILE A 128 -3.68 -20.02 7.38
N GLY A 129 -3.00 -19.81 8.52
CA GLY A 129 -1.81 -20.53 8.99
C GLY A 129 -0.48 -19.92 8.55
N GLY A 130 -0.47 -18.99 7.60
CA GLY A 130 0.75 -18.25 7.20
C GLY A 130 1.89 -19.07 6.57
N LYS A 131 1.73 -20.37 6.34
CA LYS A 131 2.78 -21.28 5.81
C LYS A 131 3.01 -21.20 4.29
N TYR A 132 2.55 -20.14 3.64
CA TYR A 132 2.81 -19.88 2.22
C TYR A 132 4.00 -18.93 2.07
N GLY A 133 4.82 -19.22 1.07
CA GLY A 133 6.08 -18.52 0.83
C GLY A 133 5.88 -17.09 0.33
N GLN A 134 6.74 -16.21 0.83
CA GLN A 134 6.92 -14.83 0.42
C GLN A 134 8.41 -14.60 0.12
N MET A 135 8.71 -13.78 -0.89
CA MET A 135 10.08 -13.34 -1.14
C MET A 135 10.49 -12.35 -0.04
N TYR A 136 11.63 -12.61 0.60
CA TYR A 136 12.19 -11.80 1.67
C TYR A 136 13.73 -11.89 1.62
N ASN A 137 14.43 -10.76 1.43
CA ASN A 137 15.90 -10.70 1.31
C ASN A 137 16.51 -11.81 0.42
N ASP A 138 15.98 -11.95 -0.81
CA ASP A 138 16.36 -12.99 -1.78
C ASP A 138 16.21 -14.45 -1.31
N ARG A 139 15.49 -14.67 -0.20
CA ARG A 139 15.13 -15.97 0.35
C ARG A 139 13.62 -16.17 0.34
N LYS A 140 13.19 -17.43 0.34
CA LYS A 140 11.80 -17.81 0.59
C LYS A 140 11.62 -18.01 2.08
N ALA A 141 10.86 -17.12 2.71
CA ALA A 141 10.37 -17.30 4.08
C ALA A 141 8.84 -17.37 4.05
N THR A 142 8.21 -18.04 5.02
CA THR A 142 6.74 -18.01 5.10
C THR A 142 6.28 -16.78 5.88
N ILE A 143 5.02 -16.36 5.68
CA ILE A 143 4.42 -15.29 6.49
C ILE A 143 4.48 -15.66 7.98
N TYR A 144 4.31 -16.94 8.31
CA TYR A 144 4.43 -17.44 9.67
C TYR A 144 5.81 -17.21 10.25
N ASP A 145 6.87 -17.58 9.52
CA ASP A 145 8.24 -17.49 10.04
C ASP A 145 8.61 -16.02 10.29
N MET A 146 8.26 -15.13 9.36
CA MET A 146 8.48 -13.69 9.51
C MET A 146 7.67 -13.09 10.67
N PHE A 147 6.43 -13.57 10.90
CA PHE A 147 5.60 -13.11 12.01
C PHE A 147 6.18 -13.52 13.38
N ILE A 148 6.66 -14.76 13.48
CA ILE A 148 7.33 -15.26 14.69
C ILE A 148 8.64 -14.50 14.95
N GLN A 149 9.45 -14.29 13.90
CA GLN A 149 10.69 -13.52 13.99
C GLN A 149 10.45 -12.08 14.48
N ALA A 150 9.41 -11.41 13.98
CA ALA A 150 9.07 -10.06 14.41
C ALA A 150 8.68 -9.96 15.89
N LEU A 151 8.20 -11.06 16.47
CA LEU A 151 7.90 -11.17 17.91
C LEU A 151 9.08 -11.74 18.72
N ALA A 152 10.28 -11.74 18.15
CA ALA A 152 11.49 -12.34 18.71
C ALA A 152 11.30 -13.82 19.15
N GLY A 153 10.40 -14.54 18.49
CA GLY A 153 10.13 -15.95 18.76
C GLY A 153 11.05 -16.90 17.99
N ASN A 154 11.12 -18.15 18.46
CA ASN A 154 11.80 -19.22 17.74
C ASN A 154 10.88 -19.81 16.67
N ILE A 155 11.31 -19.81 15.41
CA ILE A 155 10.54 -20.34 14.26
C ILE A 155 10.23 -21.84 14.35
N GLU A 156 11.01 -22.59 15.13
CA GLU A 156 10.80 -24.02 15.38
C GLU A 156 9.72 -24.29 16.44
N GLN A 157 9.32 -23.25 17.20
CA GLN A 157 8.30 -23.34 18.23
C GLN A 157 6.90 -22.97 17.70
N SER A 158 5.88 -23.42 18.41
CA SER A 158 4.50 -23.04 18.12
C SER A 158 4.28 -21.55 18.40
N LEU A 159 3.45 -20.89 17.58
CA LEU A 159 2.98 -19.51 17.82
C LEU A 159 2.41 -19.34 19.22
N ASN A 160 1.77 -20.38 19.74
CA ASN A 160 1.13 -20.41 21.05
C ASN A 160 2.12 -20.40 22.22
N GLU A 161 3.39 -20.73 21.96
CA GLU A 161 4.46 -20.68 22.96
C GLU A 161 5.05 -19.27 23.07
N ASN A 162 4.72 -18.34 22.16
CA ASN A 162 5.21 -16.98 22.24
C ASN A 162 4.58 -16.23 23.44
N PRO A 163 5.38 -15.68 24.38
CA PRO A 163 4.85 -15.05 25.59
C PRO A 163 3.90 -13.89 25.31
N ILE A 164 4.19 -13.06 24.30
CA ILE A 164 3.36 -11.91 23.92
C ILE A 164 1.98 -12.39 23.47
N ILE A 165 1.94 -13.41 22.62
CA ILE A 165 0.72 -14.00 22.10
C ILE A 165 -0.12 -14.61 23.23
N SER A 166 0.52 -15.30 24.18
CA SER A 166 -0.17 -15.94 25.30
C SER A 166 -0.89 -14.94 26.23
N MET A 167 -0.42 -13.69 26.29
CA MET A 167 -0.96 -12.62 27.13
C MET A 167 -2.09 -11.83 26.45
N LEU A 168 -2.32 -12.02 25.15
CA LEU A 168 -3.36 -11.30 24.43
C LEU A 168 -4.76 -11.79 24.84
N PRO A 169 -5.74 -10.88 25.02
CA PRO A 169 -7.13 -11.27 25.22
C PRO A 169 -7.69 -12.16 24.09
N LYS A 170 -8.05 -13.40 24.43
CA LYS A 170 -8.59 -14.42 23.50
C LYS A 170 -9.92 -14.04 22.83
N TRP A 171 -10.68 -13.08 23.37
CA TRP A 171 -11.93 -12.58 22.79
C TRP A 171 -11.72 -11.51 21.71
N CYS A 172 -10.46 -11.18 21.39
CA CYS A 172 -10.12 -10.18 20.40
C CYS A 172 -9.49 -10.80 19.14
N SER A 173 -9.70 -10.14 18.02
CA SER A 173 -8.89 -10.32 16.81
C SER A 173 -8.02 -9.09 16.57
N TYR A 174 -6.78 -9.31 16.17
CA TYR A 174 -5.76 -8.27 16.03
C TYR A 174 -5.33 -8.17 14.59
N SER A 175 -5.22 -6.95 14.07
CA SER A 175 -4.74 -6.71 12.71
C SER A 175 -3.40 -5.99 12.75
N PHE A 176 -2.37 -6.70 12.33
CA PHE A 176 -1.02 -6.16 12.17
C PHE A 176 -0.74 -5.82 10.71
N VAL A 177 0.11 -4.83 10.50
CA VAL A 177 0.83 -4.64 9.24
C VAL A 177 2.27 -5.04 9.49
N MET A 178 2.73 -6.06 8.78
CA MET A 178 4.10 -6.56 8.83
C MET A 178 4.92 -5.91 7.72
N ASN A 179 5.88 -5.08 8.08
CA ASN A 179 6.86 -4.54 7.14
C ASN A 179 8.01 -5.54 6.97
N ILE A 180 8.46 -5.72 5.73
CA ILE A 180 9.50 -6.69 5.34
C ILE A 180 10.60 -6.06 4.48
N THR A 181 10.71 -4.72 4.46
CA THR A 181 11.75 -4.02 3.68
C THR A 181 13.15 -4.18 4.27
N GLN A 182 13.25 -4.40 5.58
CA GLN A 182 14.48 -4.69 6.31
C GLN A 182 14.26 -5.95 7.15
N GLU A 183 14.31 -5.88 8.48
CA GLU A 183 13.86 -6.96 9.36
C GLU A 183 12.33 -6.97 9.50
N PRO A 184 11.70 -8.13 9.71
CA PRO A 184 10.25 -8.21 9.90
C PRO A 184 9.84 -7.38 11.12
N HIS A 185 8.98 -6.39 10.91
CA HIS A 185 8.50 -5.50 11.96
C HIS A 185 6.98 -5.48 11.99
N LEU A 186 6.39 -5.62 13.17
CA LEU A 186 4.94 -5.62 13.36
C LEU A 186 4.44 -4.27 13.87
N THR A 187 3.44 -3.73 13.19
CA THR A 187 2.67 -2.58 13.67
C THR A 187 1.22 -2.98 13.86
N LEU A 188 0.70 -2.86 15.08
CA LEU A 188 -0.69 -3.15 15.41
C LEU A 188 -1.59 -1.97 14.98
N VAL A 189 -2.42 -2.20 13.95
CA VAL A 189 -3.22 -1.13 13.31
C VAL A 189 -4.70 -1.16 13.66
N ALA A 190 -5.21 -2.26 14.20
CA ALA A 190 -6.59 -2.36 14.68
C ALA A 190 -6.78 -3.55 15.63
N VAL A 191 -7.72 -3.40 16.55
CA VAL A 191 -8.19 -4.47 17.45
C VAL A 191 -9.71 -4.51 17.42
N TYR A 192 -10.26 -5.71 17.37
CA TYR A 192 -11.71 -5.94 17.38
C TYR A 192 -12.09 -6.90 18.50
N ASN A 193 -13.12 -6.56 19.27
CA ASN A 193 -13.74 -7.48 20.23
C ASN A 193 -14.82 -8.28 19.50
N ILE A 194 -14.69 -9.60 19.53
CA ILE A 194 -15.53 -10.54 18.80
C ILE A 194 -16.64 -11.07 19.71
N GLN A 195 -17.89 -10.73 19.40
CA GLN A 195 -19.07 -11.08 20.19
C GLN A 195 -20.08 -11.82 19.32
N LYS A 196 -19.83 -13.12 19.08
CA LYS A 196 -20.64 -14.00 18.22
C LYS A 196 -20.78 -13.46 16.78
N LYS A 197 -21.83 -12.66 16.53
CA LYS A 197 -22.13 -12.03 15.23
C LYS A 197 -21.81 -10.53 15.17
N ASN A 198 -21.52 -9.94 16.32
CA ASN A 198 -21.19 -8.53 16.48
C ASN A 198 -19.68 -8.38 16.65
N VAL A 199 -19.14 -7.31 16.09
CA VAL A 199 -17.72 -7.00 16.14
C VAL A 199 -17.59 -5.54 16.56
N LEU A 200 -17.01 -5.31 17.74
CA LEU A 200 -16.77 -3.96 18.24
C LEU A 200 -15.37 -3.50 17.88
N LEU A 201 -15.25 -2.32 17.26
CA LEU A 201 -13.96 -1.69 17.02
C LEU A 201 -13.41 -1.14 18.34
N VAL A 202 -12.24 -1.62 18.78
CA VAL A 202 -11.61 -1.17 20.02
C VAL A 202 -10.72 0.04 19.73
N PRO A 203 -10.95 1.20 20.37
CA PRO A 203 -10.10 2.39 20.22
C PRO A 203 -8.63 2.17 20.57
N SER A 204 -7.73 2.80 19.81
CA SER A 204 -6.28 2.79 20.09
C SER A 204 -5.95 3.37 21.46
N THR A 205 -6.69 4.38 21.91
CA THR A 205 -6.57 4.98 23.24
C THR A 205 -6.86 4.00 24.39
N ILE A 206 -7.52 2.86 24.09
CA ILE A 206 -7.82 1.79 25.05
C ILE A 206 -6.79 0.67 24.92
N TYR A 207 -6.66 0.05 23.75
CA TYR A 207 -5.84 -1.17 23.64
C TYR A 207 -4.34 -0.90 23.80
N LYS A 208 -3.84 0.31 23.49
CA LYS A 208 -2.44 0.69 23.72
C LYS A 208 -2.05 0.69 25.20
N LYS A 209 -3.03 0.79 26.11
CA LYS A 209 -2.83 0.78 27.57
C LYS A 209 -2.97 -0.62 28.18
N TRP A 210 -3.08 -1.67 27.37
CA TRP A 210 -3.12 -3.04 27.90
C TRP A 210 -1.73 -3.46 28.36
N ARG A 211 -1.65 -4.12 29.51
CA ARG A 211 -0.40 -4.58 30.14
C ARG A 211 0.53 -5.36 29.20
N VAL A 212 -0.02 -6.12 28.26
CA VAL A 212 0.75 -6.85 27.24
C VAL A 212 1.64 -5.95 26.37
N PHE A 213 1.30 -4.65 26.27
CA PHE A 213 2.03 -3.66 25.48
C PHE A 213 2.93 -2.73 26.31
N GLU A 214 2.96 -2.85 27.65
CA GLU A 214 3.75 -1.95 28.51
C GLU A 214 5.27 -2.22 28.40
N ASP A 215 5.68 -3.48 28.24
CA ASP A 215 7.10 -3.90 28.32
C ASP A 215 7.63 -4.56 27.03
N ILE A 216 7.00 -4.33 25.87
CA ILE A 216 7.41 -4.93 24.58
C ILE A 216 7.88 -3.89 23.56
N ASP A 217 8.44 -2.80 24.05
CA ASP A 217 9.01 -1.74 23.25
C ASP A 217 9.94 -2.29 22.17
N GLY A 218 9.66 -1.93 20.92
CA GLY A 218 10.41 -2.36 19.74
C GLY A 218 9.93 -3.65 19.06
N LEU A 219 9.17 -4.52 19.73
CA LEU A 219 8.65 -5.76 19.11
C LEU A 219 7.32 -5.56 18.37
N VAL A 220 6.41 -4.81 18.99
CA VAL A 220 5.15 -4.39 18.36
C VAL A 220 5.05 -2.88 18.46
N SER A 221 5.04 -2.19 17.32
CA SER A 221 4.79 -0.75 17.29
C SER A 221 3.33 -0.42 17.04
N PHE A 222 3.00 0.86 17.20
CA PHE A 222 1.74 1.43 16.79
C PHE A 222 1.95 2.50 15.72
N PRO A 223 0.97 2.76 14.84
CA PRO A 223 1.03 3.91 13.96
C PRO A 223 1.19 5.19 14.77
N LYS A 224 2.06 6.08 14.29
CA LYS A 224 2.21 7.42 14.87
C LYS A 224 0.89 8.17 14.73
N GLU A 225 0.41 8.72 15.82
CA GLU A 225 -0.82 9.52 15.88
C GLU A 225 -0.49 11.02 15.72
N TYR A 226 -1.45 11.76 15.16
CA TYR A 226 -1.33 13.17 14.87
C TYR A 226 -2.57 13.91 15.34
N ASP A 227 -2.39 15.08 15.96
CA ASP A 227 -3.51 15.93 16.38
C ASP A 227 -4.21 16.56 15.15
N LYS A 228 -3.46 16.82 14.08
CA LYS A 228 -3.96 17.44 12.86
C LYS A 228 -3.28 16.89 11.62
N ILE A 229 -3.96 17.03 10.49
CA ILE A 229 -3.42 16.68 9.18
C ILE A 229 -2.50 17.82 8.71
N ASP A 230 -1.19 17.59 8.74
CA ASP A 230 -0.18 18.43 8.10
C ASP A 230 0.63 17.57 7.12
N LEU A 231 0.42 17.78 5.82
CA LEU A 231 1.03 16.99 4.75
C LEU A 231 2.57 17.01 4.75
N LYS A 232 3.20 17.95 5.47
CA LYS A 232 4.67 18.02 5.63
C LYS A 232 5.22 17.01 6.65
N GLN A 233 4.36 16.38 7.45
CA GLN A 233 4.75 15.51 8.55
C GLN A 233 4.81 14.01 8.20
N THR A 234 4.58 13.66 6.94
CA THR A 234 4.59 12.27 6.45
C THR A 234 5.09 12.23 5.01
N GLU A 235 5.69 11.12 4.61
CA GLU A 235 6.15 10.89 3.23
C GLU A 235 5.12 10.11 2.39
N VAL A 236 4.17 9.44 3.05
CA VAL A 236 3.16 8.59 2.41
C VAL A 236 1.80 9.27 2.42
N GLY A 237 1.40 9.76 3.59
CA GLY A 237 0.06 10.28 3.85
C GLY A 237 -0.56 9.74 5.14
N PHE A 238 -1.82 10.09 5.35
CA PHE A 238 -2.54 9.81 6.59
C PHE A 238 -3.65 8.79 6.43
N MET A 239 -3.80 7.97 7.46
CA MET A 239 -4.97 7.14 7.69
C MET A 239 -5.86 7.83 8.72
N VAL A 240 -7.11 8.07 8.33
CA VAL A 240 -8.13 8.64 9.20
C VAL A 240 -9.13 7.54 9.55
N GLN A 241 -9.37 7.31 10.85
CA GLN A 241 -10.31 6.31 11.35
C GLN A 241 -11.32 7.00 12.26
N ASP A 242 -12.60 6.88 11.92
CA ASP A 242 -13.71 7.28 12.79
C ASP A 242 -14.17 6.06 13.60
N TYR A 243 -14.19 6.20 14.93
CA TYR A 243 -14.59 5.13 15.84
C TYR A 243 -16.11 5.03 16.01
N GLU A 244 -16.88 6.08 15.71
CA GLU A 244 -18.35 6.03 15.77
C GLU A 244 -18.93 5.29 14.57
N SER A 245 -18.61 5.73 13.35
CA SER A 245 -19.10 5.07 12.13
C SER A 245 -18.32 3.81 11.76
N GLY A 246 -17.09 3.66 12.26
CA GLY A 246 -16.15 2.61 11.86
C GLY A 246 -15.51 2.83 10.49
N GLN A 247 -15.86 3.92 9.79
CA GLN A 247 -15.29 4.23 8.49
C GLN A 247 -13.82 4.63 8.61
N ARG A 248 -13.08 4.41 7.51
CA ARG A 248 -11.71 4.88 7.40
C ARG A 248 -11.40 5.44 6.03
N ALA A 249 -10.55 6.44 5.97
CA ALA A 249 -10.11 7.08 4.74
C ALA A 249 -8.59 7.13 4.66
N LYS A 250 -8.08 7.13 3.42
CA LYS A 250 -6.67 7.35 3.13
C LYS A 250 -6.51 8.70 2.45
N ILE A 251 -5.60 9.51 2.97
CA ILE A 251 -5.14 10.74 2.34
C ILE A 251 -3.71 10.45 1.91
N LEU A 252 -3.48 10.23 0.62
CA LEU A 252 -2.16 9.89 0.07
C LEU A 252 -1.54 11.10 -0.61
N LEU A 253 -0.24 11.31 -0.41
CA LEU A 253 0.47 12.38 -1.10
C LEU A 253 0.57 12.10 -2.61
N PRO A 254 0.36 13.11 -3.48
CA PRO A 254 0.50 12.96 -4.93
C PRO A 254 1.89 12.46 -5.34
N GLU A 255 2.95 12.96 -4.70
CA GLU A 255 4.34 12.58 -4.95
C GLU A 255 4.56 11.09 -4.65
N TYR A 256 4.02 10.63 -3.53
CA TYR A 256 4.04 9.23 -3.13
C TYR A 256 3.25 8.34 -4.09
N LEU A 257 2.05 8.75 -4.51
CA LEU A 257 1.25 8.01 -5.49
C LEU A 257 1.99 7.86 -6.83
N THR A 258 2.67 8.92 -7.24
CA THR A 258 3.52 8.92 -8.42
C THR A 258 4.64 7.90 -8.24
N ALA A 259 5.44 8.01 -7.17
CA ALA A 259 6.52 7.07 -6.87
C ALA A 259 6.05 5.60 -6.78
N LYS A 260 4.91 5.34 -6.12
CA LYS A 260 4.32 4.00 -6.00
C LYS A 260 3.89 3.41 -7.33
N ARG A 261 3.35 4.23 -8.24
CA ARG A 261 3.03 3.80 -9.61
C ARG A 261 4.31 3.46 -10.38
N MET A 262 5.35 4.26 -10.22
CA MET A 262 6.65 4.04 -10.87
C MET A 262 7.30 2.73 -10.40
N ASN A 263 7.31 2.45 -9.10
CA ASN A 263 7.89 1.22 -8.54
C ASN A 263 7.17 -0.08 -8.96
N LYS A 264 5.93 0.00 -9.48
CA LYS A 264 5.21 -1.17 -10.00
C LYS A 264 5.64 -1.57 -11.40
N ILE A 265 6.25 -0.66 -12.15
CA ILE A 265 6.68 -0.93 -13.51
C ILE A 265 7.96 -1.75 -13.43
N LYS A 266 7.90 -3.00 -13.91
CA LYS A 266 9.08 -3.87 -13.92
C LYS A 266 10.13 -3.28 -14.87
N PRO A 267 11.44 -3.33 -14.52
CA PRO A 267 12.50 -2.86 -15.41
C PRO A 267 12.45 -3.49 -16.81
N ALA A 268 12.09 -4.78 -16.90
CA ALA A 268 11.90 -5.47 -18.17
C ALA A 268 10.77 -4.87 -19.03
N THR A 269 9.65 -4.48 -18.42
CA THR A 269 8.53 -3.82 -19.11
C THR A 269 8.95 -2.44 -19.63
N GLN A 270 9.72 -1.70 -18.83
CA GLN A 270 10.26 -0.40 -19.22
C GLN A 270 11.21 -0.53 -20.41
N TYR A 271 12.15 -1.47 -20.37
CA TYR A 271 13.05 -1.77 -21.48
C TYR A 271 12.29 -2.17 -22.74
N GLN A 272 11.30 -3.08 -22.61
CA GLN A 272 10.47 -3.52 -23.72
C GLN A 272 9.76 -2.35 -24.43
N TYR A 273 9.16 -1.45 -23.65
CA TYR A 273 8.53 -0.24 -24.19
C TYR A 273 9.53 0.62 -24.96
N LEU A 274 10.71 0.88 -24.39
CA LEU A 274 11.75 1.71 -25.01
C LEU A 274 12.26 1.11 -26.33
N CYS A 275 12.43 -0.21 -26.40
CA CYS A 275 12.75 -0.92 -27.64
C CYS A 275 11.66 -0.75 -28.69
N LEU A 276 10.40 -0.98 -28.33
CA LEU A 276 9.25 -0.87 -29.23
C LEU A 276 9.03 0.56 -29.73
N ARG A 277 9.25 1.56 -28.86
CA ARG A 277 9.19 2.99 -29.21
C ARG A 277 10.22 3.33 -30.29
N ARG A 278 11.46 2.86 -30.14
CA ARG A 278 12.53 3.13 -31.11
C ARG A 278 12.18 2.63 -32.51
N VAL A 279 11.56 1.45 -32.61
CA VAL A 279 11.17 0.86 -33.90
C VAL A 279 9.73 1.21 -34.34
N ASN A 280 9.08 2.15 -33.64
CA ASN A 280 7.70 2.59 -33.89
C ASN A 280 6.67 1.43 -33.94
N LYS A 281 6.84 0.40 -33.10
CA LYS A 281 5.94 -0.78 -33.03
C LYS A 281 5.06 -0.83 -31.77
N VAL A 282 5.02 0.24 -30.98
CA VAL A 282 4.22 0.30 -29.74
C VAL A 282 2.75 0.01 -30.00
N TYR A 283 2.13 0.70 -30.98
CA TYR A 283 0.72 0.52 -31.30
C TYR A 283 0.42 -0.91 -31.76
N GLY A 284 1.21 -1.42 -32.71
CA GLY A 284 1.05 -2.79 -33.23
C GLY A 284 1.18 -3.85 -32.14
N TYR A 285 2.11 -3.66 -31.20
CA TYR A 285 2.28 -4.56 -30.05
C TYR A 285 1.07 -4.52 -29.09
N LEU A 286 0.55 -3.33 -28.79
CA LEU A 286 -0.60 -3.15 -27.89
C LEU A 286 -1.94 -3.63 -28.49
N THR A 287 -1.99 -3.93 -29.78
CA THR A 287 -3.11 -4.64 -30.41
C THR A 287 -3.18 -6.09 -29.94
N TYR A 288 -2.04 -6.77 -29.83
CA TYR A 288 -1.97 -8.17 -29.36
C TYR A 288 -1.90 -8.28 -27.83
N PHE A 289 -1.32 -7.28 -27.15
CA PHE A 289 -1.13 -7.28 -25.69
C PHE A 289 -1.81 -6.07 -25.01
N PRO A 290 -3.15 -5.94 -25.08
CA PRO A 290 -3.87 -4.77 -24.57
C PRO A 290 -3.72 -4.56 -23.05
N LYS A 291 -3.42 -5.63 -22.30
CA LYS A 291 -3.21 -5.56 -20.83
C LYS A 291 -2.02 -4.67 -20.44
N GLN A 292 -1.07 -4.41 -21.34
CA GLN A 292 0.12 -3.58 -21.05
C GLN A 292 -0.09 -2.09 -21.39
N ARG A 293 -1.27 -1.68 -21.88
CA ARG A 293 -1.54 -0.28 -22.26
C ARG A 293 -1.28 0.71 -21.12
N THR A 294 -1.75 0.38 -19.91
CA THR A 294 -1.57 1.25 -18.74
C THR A 294 -0.11 1.42 -18.38
N ASP A 295 0.67 0.33 -18.35
CA ASP A 295 2.10 0.39 -18.05
C ASP A 295 2.86 1.20 -19.12
N PHE A 296 2.57 0.95 -20.40
CA PHE A 296 3.23 1.65 -21.52
C PHE A 296 2.91 3.15 -21.53
N PHE A 297 1.67 3.52 -21.24
CA PHE A 297 1.28 4.93 -21.11
C PHE A 297 2.06 5.63 -19.99
N LEU A 298 2.22 4.98 -18.84
CA LEU A 298 3.00 5.55 -17.72
C LEU A 298 4.48 5.71 -18.09
N ILE A 299 5.07 4.74 -18.78
CA ILE A 299 6.47 4.85 -19.24
C ILE A 299 6.61 5.97 -20.29
N GLU A 300 5.62 6.16 -21.16
CA GLU A 300 5.59 7.26 -22.11
C GLU A 300 5.55 8.63 -21.43
N GLU A 301 4.68 8.80 -20.44
CA GLU A 301 4.59 10.03 -19.65
C GLU A 301 5.92 10.34 -18.95
N GLN A 302 6.58 9.33 -18.37
CA GLN A 302 7.91 9.47 -17.78
C GLN A 302 8.96 9.91 -18.80
N TYR A 303 9.01 9.24 -19.96
CA TYR A 303 9.93 9.57 -21.03
C TYR A 303 9.76 11.02 -21.48
N ASP A 304 8.53 11.42 -21.74
CA ASP A 304 8.22 12.77 -22.20
C ASP A 304 8.49 13.83 -21.12
N ASN A 305 8.19 13.55 -19.84
CA ASN A 305 8.55 14.44 -18.73
C ASN A 305 10.07 14.61 -18.61
N TYR A 306 10.84 13.53 -18.71
CA TYR A 306 12.31 13.58 -18.66
C TYR A 306 12.88 14.42 -19.80
N VAL A 307 12.43 14.19 -21.03
CA VAL A 307 12.79 15.00 -22.21
C VAL A 307 12.44 16.47 -22.00
N ASN A 308 11.23 16.75 -21.51
CA ASN A 308 10.77 18.12 -21.24
C ASN A 308 11.64 18.81 -20.18
N LYS A 309 12.05 18.11 -19.13
CA LYS A 309 12.96 18.64 -18.10
C LYS A 309 14.34 18.94 -18.66
N VAL A 310 14.91 18.04 -19.46
CA VAL A 310 16.20 18.26 -20.13
C VAL A 310 16.14 19.49 -21.04
N HIS A 311 15.09 19.61 -21.87
CA HIS A 311 14.88 20.79 -22.70
C HIS A 311 14.72 22.06 -21.86
N HIS A 312 13.91 22.01 -20.79
CA HIS A 312 13.74 23.14 -19.88
C HIS A 312 15.07 23.61 -19.29
N TYR A 313 15.88 22.71 -18.72
CA TYR A 313 17.18 23.08 -18.14
C TYR A 313 18.15 23.61 -19.18
N TYR A 314 18.14 23.07 -20.40
CA TYR A 314 18.90 23.62 -21.52
C TYR A 314 18.48 25.08 -21.79
N MET A 315 17.18 25.34 -21.89
CA MET A 315 16.65 26.68 -22.16
C MET A 315 16.96 27.67 -21.03
N GLU A 316 16.78 27.28 -19.76
CA GLU A 316 17.04 28.17 -18.63
C GLU A 316 18.52 28.50 -18.46
N HIS A 317 19.42 27.54 -18.73
CA HIS A 317 20.85 27.74 -18.57
C HIS A 317 21.51 28.39 -19.80
N PHE A 318 21.45 27.75 -20.97
CA PHE A 318 22.22 28.18 -22.15
C PHE A 318 21.55 29.30 -22.95
N VAL A 319 20.21 29.37 -22.93
CA VAL A 319 19.47 30.35 -23.74
C VAL A 319 19.09 31.59 -22.91
N LYS A 320 18.37 31.38 -21.80
CA LYS A 320 17.86 32.47 -20.96
C LYS A 320 18.88 32.97 -19.93
N LYS A 321 19.92 32.18 -19.63
CA LYS A 321 20.96 32.50 -18.63
C LYS A 321 20.38 32.83 -17.23
N LYS A 322 19.26 32.20 -16.87
CA LYS A 322 18.56 32.41 -15.59
C LYS A 322 18.96 31.41 -14.51
N LEU A 323 19.43 30.24 -14.92
CA LEU A 323 19.79 29.14 -14.01
C LEU A 323 21.29 28.89 -14.10
N VAL A 324 21.97 28.80 -12.96
CA VAL A 324 23.40 28.49 -12.90
C VAL A 324 23.62 26.98 -13.06
N TRP A 325 24.76 26.56 -13.61
CA TRP A 325 25.04 25.14 -13.91
C TRP A 325 24.91 24.23 -12.68
N GLN A 326 25.37 24.71 -11.52
CA GLN A 326 25.34 24.00 -10.25
C GLN A 326 23.90 23.73 -9.77
N ASP A 327 22.93 24.55 -10.17
CA ASP A 327 21.53 24.39 -9.74
C ASP A 327 20.75 23.39 -10.60
N ILE A 328 21.31 22.95 -11.73
CA ILE A 328 20.71 21.89 -12.54
C ILE A 328 20.84 20.58 -11.76
N PRO A 329 19.77 19.80 -11.54
CA PRO A 329 19.88 18.51 -10.87
C PRO A 329 20.81 17.55 -11.61
N VAL A 330 21.63 16.81 -10.86
CA VAL A 330 22.73 15.96 -11.40
C VAL A 330 22.28 15.06 -12.55
N LYS A 331 21.09 14.46 -12.45
CA LYS A 331 20.54 13.55 -13.47
C LYS A 331 20.25 14.17 -14.85
N TYR A 332 20.20 15.50 -14.93
CA TYR A 332 19.97 16.24 -16.18
C TYR A 332 21.23 16.92 -16.72
N ARG A 333 22.28 17.08 -15.91
CA ARG A 333 23.50 17.82 -16.31
C ARG A 333 24.19 17.20 -17.53
N ASP A 334 24.45 15.90 -17.51
CA ASP A 334 25.14 15.20 -18.61
C ASP A 334 24.39 15.30 -19.96
N PRO A 335 23.07 15.00 -20.05
CA PRO A 335 22.33 15.23 -21.28
C PRO A 335 22.32 16.68 -21.75
N VAL A 336 22.11 17.64 -20.84
CA VAL A 336 22.10 19.07 -21.19
C VAL A 336 23.46 19.51 -21.74
N TYR A 337 24.56 19.06 -21.13
CA TYR A 337 25.92 19.31 -21.59
C TYR A 337 26.14 18.75 -23.00
N LYS A 338 25.79 17.48 -23.22
CA LYS A 338 25.97 16.79 -24.51
C LYS A 338 25.14 17.42 -25.61
N ILE A 339 23.90 17.79 -25.34
CA ILE A 339 23.05 18.50 -26.32
C ILE A 339 23.70 19.82 -26.73
N HIS A 340 24.26 20.58 -25.78
CA HIS A 340 24.94 21.82 -26.12
C HIS A 340 26.22 21.59 -26.96
N HIS A 341 27.10 20.72 -26.50
CA HIS A 341 28.43 20.59 -27.12
C HIS A 341 28.42 19.70 -28.38
N GLU A 342 27.62 18.65 -28.39
CA GLU A 342 27.59 17.68 -29.49
C GLU A 342 26.57 18.03 -30.58
N ILE A 343 25.52 18.79 -30.25
CA ILE A 343 24.48 19.16 -31.22
C ILE A 343 24.57 20.66 -31.56
N TYR A 344 24.43 21.53 -30.56
CA TYR A 344 24.35 22.97 -30.82
C TYR A 344 25.68 23.52 -31.36
N ILE A 345 26.79 23.37 -30.61
CA ILE A 345 28.11 23.91 -31.01
C ILE A 345 28.57 23.34 -32.36
N LYS A 346 28.45 22.02 -32.56
CA LYS A 346 28.80 21.38 -33.84
C LYS A 346 27.87 21.82 -34.98
N GLY A 347 26.63 22.19 -34.68
CA GLY A 347 25.68 22.74 -35.64
C GLY A 347 25.98 24.18 -36.07
N LEU A 348 26.81 24.93 -35.32
CA LEU A 348 27.17 26.31 -35.66
C LEU A 348 28.04 26.42 -36.93
N SER A 349 28.77 25.36 -37.29
CA SER A 349 29.57 25.32 -38.51
C SER A 349 28.76 24.98 -39.77
N GLN A 350 27.47 24.68 -39.63
CA GLN A 350 26.57 24.33 -40.73
C GLN A 350 25.85 25.58 -41.27
N LYS A 351 25.47 25.55 -42.56
CA LYS A 351 24.77 26.68 -43.23
C LYS A 351 23.51 27.15 -42.50
N ASN A 352 22.85 26.27 -41.75
CA ASN A 352 21.69 26.57 -40.92
C ASN A 352 21.97 26.12 -39.48
N PRO A 353 22.10 27.05 -38.50
CA PRO A 353 22.37 26.71 -37.13
C PRO A 353 21.20 25.93 -36.51
N VAL A 354 21.52 24.84 -35.82
CA VAL A 354 20.51 23.96 -35.21
C VAL A 354 19.89 24.63 -33.99
N VAL A 355 18.59 24.88 -34.04
CA VAL A 355 17.82 25.34 -32.87
C VAL A 355 17.45 24.15 -32.00
N ILE A 356 17.81 24.20 -30.72
CA ILE A 356 17.51 23.13 -29.77
C ILE A 356 16.04 23.20 -29.33
N THR A 357 15.18 22.58 -30.14
CA THR A 357 13.77 22.39 -29.84
C THR A 357 13.55 21.12 -29.04
N LYS A 358 12.33 20.94 -28.50
CA LYS A 358 11.93 19.67 -27.85
C LYS A 358 12.09 18.47 -28.78
N SER A 359 11.84 18.64 -30.08
CA SER A 359 12.02 17.56 -31.07
C SER A 359 13.49 17.12 -31.15
N VAL A 360 14.42 18.07 -31.19
CA VAL A 360 15.87 17.77 -31.21
C VAL A 360 16.28 17.00 -29.95
N VAL A 361 15.73 17.37 -28.78
CA VAL A 361 15.98 16.62 -27.54
C VAL A 361 15.36 15.21 -27.59
N LYS A 362 14.13 15.06 -28.14
CA LYS A 362 13.52 13.73 -28.36
C LYS A 362 14.40 12.86 -29.26
N ASP A 363 14.88 13.41 -30.37
CA ASP A 363 15.73 12.71 -31.35
C ASP A 363 17.09 12.31 -30.76
N PHE A 364 17.64 13.14 -29.87
CA PHE A 364 18.85 12.81 -29.11
C PHE A 364 18.65 11.54 -28.28
N PHE A 365 17.54 11.42 -27.56
CA PHE A 365 17.27 10.26 -26.69
C PHE A 365 16.81 9.01 -27.46
N ILE A 366 16.10 9.14 -28.59
CA ILE A 366 15.71 7.99 -29.43
C ILE A 366 16.94 7.18 -29.88
N LYS A 367 18.07 7.88 -30.11
CA LYS A 367 19.35 7.30 -30.53
C LYS A 367 20.15 6.67 -29.39
N LYS A 368 19.85 6.97 -28.12
CA LYS A 368 20.55 6.41 -26.95
C LYS A 368 20.04 5.02 -26.62
N ASP A 369 20.92 4.12 -26.19
CA ASP A 369 20.59 2.73 -25.86
C ASP A 369 19.36 2.62 -24.91
N PRO A 370 18.44 1.66 -25.10
CA PRO A 370 17.24 1.60 -24.28
C PRO A 370 17.56 1.31 -22.81
N ASN A 371 18.67 0.60 -22.51
CA ASN A 371 19.11 0.41 -21.12
C ASN A 371 19.62 1.70 -20.51
N GLU A 372 20.36 2.52 -21.27
CA GLU A 372 20.78 3.84 -20.80
C GLU A 372 19.56 4.71 -20.47
N MET A 373 18.56 4.69 -21.34
CA MET A 373 17.33 5.45 -21.10
C MET A 373 16.53 4.90 -19.90
N ALA A 374 16.40 3.57 -19.78
CA ALA A 374 15.72 2.95 -18.64
C ALA A 374 16.39 3.36 -17.31
N TYR A 375 17.72 3.32 -17.25
CA TYR A 375 18.47 3.77 -16.08
C TYR A 375 18.20 5.24 -15.73
N ARG A 376 18.13 6.12 -16.74
CA ARG A 376 17.83 7.54 -16.55
C ARG A 376 16.40 7.80 -16.06
N LEU A 377 15.45 6.95 -16.43
CA LEU A 377 14.05 7.04 -15.97
C LEU A 377 13.85 6.45 -14.57
N SER A 378 14.73 5.56 -14.11
CA SER A 378 14.67 4.94 -12.79
C SER A 378 15.28 5.76 -11.63
N LYS A 379 15.83 6.96 -11.92
CA LYS A 379 16.57 7.81 -10.95
C LYS A 379 16.02 9.22 -10.79
#